data_AF-A0A9P7PWR2-F1
#
_entry.id   AF-A0A9P7PWR2-F1
#
_cell.length_a   1.000
_cell.length_b   1.000
_cell.length_c   1.000
_cell.angle_alpha   90.00
_cell.angle_beta   90.00
_cell.angle_gamma   90.00
#
_symmetry.space_group_name_H-M   'P 1'
#
loop_
_entity.id
_entity.type
_entity.pdbx_description
1 polymer ?
#
loop_
_entity_poly.entity_id
_entity_poly.type
_entity_poly.pdbx_seq_one_letter_code
_entity_poly.pdbx_strand_id
1 'polypeptide(L)'
;MTHLPPKSCVNKANRKTAPARYNIKVLRSLKAVLLEDPQADLTTALPSTYSQQLQSAKDRVTSHSQIAHSLPNHDIRRRLDGNGPVTTIFPLSTEVEDLFRDYASISEAIIGLLDNSEVLYESAWAASVMVFRINENINMPDFPAPRPHGLVRLGIYCFLFTSHIPGMNLEDAWPELDCSQKQDISCQIDVLLAELRSFPVPEHACLGDVAGGACRDLRRAQRVSIKPIKSVVEFEDFIFKGSQHATPIYIGLLRGLMPLSNKIVFTHGDIRPANLMVRRDDGTWRVTAIIDWETSGFYPEYWEAVKSTNSLTSSEHSDWYKYIPQSISPNRYAVPWLVDRLWDRSTTNG
;
A
#
# COMPACT_ATOMS: atom_id res chain seq x y z
N MET A 1 -57.69 14.53 -44.97
CA MET A 1 -56.90 13.27 -44.91
C MET A 1 -56.02 13.33 -43.68
N THR A 2 -56.46 12.63 -42.65
CA THR A 2 -55.83 12.49 -41.34
C THR A 2 -54.66 11.51 -41.41
N HIS A 3 -53.43 11.98 -41.20
CA HIS A 3 -52.31 11.08 -40.93
C HIS A 3 -52.16 10.93 -39.41
N LEU A 4 -52.51 9.74 -38.91
CA LEU A 4 -52.30 9.27 -37.54
C LEU A 4 -50.80 9.12 -37.21
N PRO A 5 -50.40 9.21 -35.93
CA PRO A 5 -49.00 9.19 -35.51
C PRO A 5 -48.43 7.76 -35.47
N PRO A 6 -47.11 7.55 -35.67
CA PRO A 6 -46.52 6.25 -35.38
C PRO A 6 -46.24 6.07 -33.88
N LYS A 7 -47.05 5.19 -33.28
CA LYS A 7 -46.75 4.18 -32.24
C LYS A 7 -45.62 4.47 -31.24
N SER A 8 -46.06 4.80 -30.01
CA SER A 8 -45.50 4.43 -28.70
C SER A 8 -44.06 3.88 -28.65
N CYS A 9 -43.09 4.74 -28.40
CA CYS A 9 -41.88 4.32 -27.67
C CYS A 9 -42.25 4.17 -26.19
N VAL A 10 -42.45 2.93 -25.73
CA VAL A 10 -42.51 2.65 -24.30
C VAL A 10 -41.11 2.93 -23.73
N ASN A 11 -40.96 4.04 -23.01
CA ASN A 11 -39.78 4.26 -22.17
C ASN A 11 -39.70 3.12 -21.15
N LYS A 12 -38.88 2.10 -21.44
CA LYS A 12 -38.65 1.01 -20.47
C LYS A 12 -37.97 1.63 -19.26
N ALA A 13 -38.65 1.61 -18.11
CA ALA A 13 -38.10 2.08 -16.86
C ALA A 13 -36.76 1.37 -16.59
N ASN A 14 -35.67 2.14 -16.50
CA ASN A 14 -34.35 1.61 -16.22
C ASN A 14 -34.28 1.16 -14.76
N ARG A 15 -34.52 -0.13 -14.51
CA ARG A 15 -34.50 -0.75 -13.17
C ARG A 15 -33.10 -0.90 -12.59
N LYS A 16 -32.05 -0.54 -13.33
CA LYS A 16 -30.65 -0.68 -12.91
C LYS A 16 -30.09 0.57 -12.24
N THR A 17 -30.82 1.67 -12.15
CA THR A 17 -30.33 2.91 -11.50
C THR A 17 -30.25 2.76 -9.98
N ALA A 18 -29.32 3.45 -9.32
CA ALA A 18 -29.18 3.40 -7.86
C ALA A 18 -30.50 3.73 -7.10
N PRO A 19 -31.29 4.75 -7.49
CA PRO A 19 -32.62 4.98 -6.90
C PRO A 19 -33.60 3.83 -7.11
N ALA A 20 -33.60 3.22 -8.30
CA ALA A 20 -34.48 2.09 -8.61
C ALA A 20 -34.08 0.85 -7.79
N ARG A 21 -32.78 0.59 -7.61
CA ARG A 21 -32.26 -0.50 -6.79
C ARG A 21 -32.59 -0.29 -5.31
N TYR A 22 -32.46 0.93 -4.79
CA TYR A 22 -32.84 1.26 -3.41
C TYR A 22 -34.33 1.02 -3.14
N ASN A 23 -35.20 1.44 -4.07
CA ASN A 23 -36.64 1.16 -3.95
C ASN A 23 -36.95 -0.35 -3.99
N ILE A 24 -36.23 -1.11 -4.82
CA ILE A 24 -36.37 -2.57 -4.87
C ILE A 24 -35.92 -3.22 -3.54
N LYS A 25 -34.86 -2.69 -2.90
CA LYS A 25 -34.38 -3.15 -1.57
C LYS A 25 -35.47 -2.96 -0.52
N VAL A 26 -36.03 -1.76 -0.42
CA VAL A 26 -37.10 -1.43 0.54
C VAL A 26 -38.32 -2.29 0.29
N LEU A 27 -38.71 -2.50 -0.97
CA LEU A 27 -39.83 -3.39 -1.31
C LEU A 27 -39.61 -4.84 -0.87
N ARG A 28 -38.38 -5.37 -0.98
CA ARG A 28 -38.05 -6.72 -0.50
C ARG A 28 -38.12 -6.81 1.02
N SER A 29 -37.64 -5.81 1.75
CA SER A 29 -37.73 -5.75 3.21
C SER A 29 -39.19 -5.71 3.67
N LEU A 30 -40.02 -4.85 3.06
CA LEU A 30 -41.46 -4.81 3.35
C LEU A 30 -42.14 -6.14 3.04
N LYS A 31 -41.74 -6.80 1.94
CA LYS A 31 -42.24 -8.14 1.61
C LYS A 31 -41.85 -9.18 2.66
N ALA A 32 -40.64 -9.12 3.21
CA ALA A 32 -40.20 -10.03 4.27
C ALA A 32 -41.02 -9.83 5.56
N VAL A 33 -41.23 -8.58 5.96
CA VAL A 33 -42.07 -8.23 7.12
C VAL A 33 -43.48 -8.80 6.98
N LEU A 34 -44.10 -8.66 5.81
CA LEU A 34 -45.44 -9.19 5.53
C LEU A 34 -45.51 -10.72 5.46
N LEU A 35 -44.39 -11.39 5.18
CA LEU A 35 -44.32 -12.86 5.18
C LEU A 35 -44.25 -13.42 6.61
N GLU A 36 -43.66 -12.67 7.54
CA GLU A 36 -43.57 -13.02 8.96
C GLU A 36 -44.83 -12.61 9.72
N ASP A 37 -45.33 -11.40 9.50
CA ASP A 37 -46.58 -10.87 10.06
C ASP A 37 -47.44 -10.23 8.96
N PRO A 38 -48.46 -10.95 8.45
CA PRO A 38 -49.37 -10.43 7.44
C PRO A 38 -50.19 -9.20 7.85
N GLN A 39 -50.25 -8.86 9.16
CA GLN A 39 -50.98 -7.71 9.69
C GLN A 39 -50.04 -6.54 10.08
N ALA A 40 -48.75 -6.63 9.79
CA ALA A 40 -47.76 -5.62 10.15
C ALA A 40 -48.07 -4.24 9.54
N ASP A 41 -47.92 -3.18 10.35
CA ASP A 41 -48.05 -1.80 9.89
C ASP A 41 -46.83 -1.39 9.05
N LEU A 42 -47.02 -1.36 7.73
CA LEU A 42 -45.99 -0.98 6.76
C LEU A 42 -45.41 0.43 6.97
N THR A 43 -46.15 1.34 7.60
CA THR A 43 -45.65 2.70 7.87
C THR A 43 -44.55 2.69 8.93
N THR A 44 -44.59 1.72 9.85
CA THR A 44 -43.55 1.48 10.85
C THR A 44 -42.41 0.59 10.31
N ALA A 45 -42.69 -0.25 9.31
CA ALA A 45 -41.70 -1.11 8.66
C ALA A 45 -40.86 -0.37 7.60
N LEU A 46 -41.33 0.77 7.12
CA LEU A 46 -40.58 1.67 6.26
C LEU A 46 -39.48 2.37 7.08
N PRO A 47 -38.20 2.32 6.65
CA PRO A 47 -37.15 3.07 7.33
C PRO A 47 -37.50 4.55 7.42
N SER A 48 -37.37 5.16 8.59
CA SER A 48 -37.65 6.59 8.80
C SER A 48 -36.79 7.50 7.91
N THR A 49 -35.62 7.00 7.48
CA THR A 49 -34.68 7.68 6.57
C THR A 49 -34.95 7.41 5.08
N TYR A 50 -36.02 6.67 4.73
CA TYR A 50 -36.28 6.21 3.36
C TYR A 50 -36.22 7.33 2.32
N SER A 51 -36.96 8.42 2.56
CA SER A 51 -37.03 9.55 1.64
C SER A 51 -35.70 10.27 1.48
N GLN A 52 -34.92 10.42 2.57
CA GLN A 52 -33.60 11.04 2.54
C GLN A 52 -32.60 10.19 1.75
N GLN A 53 -32.59 8.87 1.95
CA GLN A 53 -31.71 7.96 1.24
C GLN A 53 -32.08 7.82 -0.24
N LEU A 54 -33.38 7.80 -0.57
CA LEU A 54 -33.84 7.80 -1.96
C LEU A 54 -33.44 9.09 -2.68
N GLN A 55 -33.53 10.24 -2.00
CA GLN A 55 -33.10 11.51 -2.56
C GLN A 55 -31.58 11.56 -2.76
N SER A 56 -30.80 11.13 -1.75
CA SER A 56 -29.33 11.00 -1.88
C SER A 56 -28.93 10.10 -3.05
N ALA A 57 -29.60 8.96 -3.26
CA ALA A 57 -29.33 8.07 -4.39
C ALA A 57 -29.64 8.73 -5.75
N LYS A 58 -30.65 9.61 -5.82
CA LYS A 58 -30.97 10.38 -7.04
C LYS A 58 -29.92 11.47 -7.30
N ASP A 59 -29.48 12.13 -6.24
CA ASP A 59 -28.48 13.20 -6.32
C ASP A 59 -27.10 12.63 -6.74
N ARG A 60 -26.76 11.41 -6.31
CA ARG A 60 -25.53 10.67 -6.69
C ARG A 60 -25.41 10.34 -8.19
N VAL A 61 -26.52 10.06 -8.87
CA VAL A 61 -26.53 9.80 -10.33
C VAL A 61 -26.17 11.07 -11.10
N THR A 62 -26.60 12.21 -10.58
CA THR A 62 -26.28 13.53 -11.15
C THR A 62 -24.83 13.91 -10.86
N SER A 63 -24.33 13.60 -9.66
CA SER A 63 -22.97 13.94 -9.22
C SER A 63 -21.85 13.07 -9.83
N HIS A 64 -22.03 11.76 -10.05
CA HIS A 64 -20.98 10.92 -10.67
C HIS A 64 -20.59 11.39 -12.07
N SER A 65 -21.56 11.87 -12.86
CA SER A 65 -21.26 12.41 -14.20
C SER A 65 -20.48 13.73 -14.13
N GLN A 66 -20.62 14.49 -13.04
CA GLN A 66 -19.93 15.78 -12.83
C GLN A 66 -18.56 15.59 -12.17
N ILE A 67 -18.43 14.66 -11.20
CA ILE A 67 -17.18 14.40 -10.45
C ILE A 67 -16.13 13.72 -11.34
N ALA A 68 -16.51 12.76 -12.19
CA ALA A 68 -15.57 12.13 -13.12
C ALA A 68 -14.97 13.13 -14.14
N HIS A 69 -15.61 14.28 -14.37
CA HIS A 69 -15.08 15.37 -15.19
C HIS A 69 -14.28 16.42 -14.40
N SER A 70 -14.40 16.48 -13.07
CA SER A 70 -13.69 17.45 -12.22
C SER A 70 -12.43 16.91 -11.53
N LEU A 71 -12.23 15.59 -11.46
CA LEU A 71 -11.04 14.99 -10.86
C LEU A 71 -9.79 15.21 -11.75
N PRO A 72 -8.58 15.33 -11.17
CA PRO A 72 -7.34 15.45 -11.94
C PRO A 72 -7.13 14.29 -12.92
N ASN A 73 -6.43 14.53 -14.04
CA ASN A 73 -6.22 13.49 -15.07
C ASN A 73 -5.42 12.27 -14.57
N HIS A 74 -4.64 12.44 -13.50
CA HIS A 74 -3.80 11.38 -12.94
C HIS A 74 -4.51 10.53 -11.87
N ASP A 75 -5.71 10.94 -11.42
CA ASP A 75 -6.48 10.20 -10.41
C ASP A 75 -7.02 8.87 -10.97
N ILE A 76 -6.70 7.76 -10.29
CA ILE A 76 -7.06 6.42 -10.76
C ILE A 76 -8.57 6.21 -10.85
N ARG A 77 -9.37 6.92 -10.04
CA ARG A 77 -10.83 6.77 -9.98
C ARG A 77 -11.49 7.07 -11.33
N ARG A 78 -10.89 7.94 -12.14
CA ARG A 78 -11.39 8.26 -13.51
C ARG A 78 -11.25 7.11 -14.49
N ARG A 79 -10.40 6.12 -14.20
CA ARG A 79 -10.00 5.04 -15.12
C ARG A 79 -10.57 3.68 -14.72
N LEU A 80 -11.27 3.58 -13.59
CA LEU A 80 -11.85 2.33 -13.12
C LEU A 80 -13.13 2.01 -13.89
N ASP A 81 -13.23 0.75 -14.33
CA ASP A 81 -14.45 0.23 -14.95
C ASP A 81 -15.24 -0.60 -13.94
N GLY A 82 -16.45 -0.13 -13.59
CA GLY A 82 -17.36 -0.82 -12.68
C GLY A 82 -17.86 -2.17 -13.17
N ASN A 83 -17.65 -2.51 -14.45
CA ASN A 83 -17.95 -3.82 -15.00
C ASN A 83 -16.70 -4.64 -15.31
N GLY A 84 -15.51 -4.18 -14.91
CA GLY A 84 -14.25 -4.87 -15.14
C GLY A 84 -14.17 -6.23 -14.41
N PRO A 85 -13.36 -7.18 -14.91
CA PRO A 85 -13.18 -8.46 -14.25
C PRO A 85 -12.49 -8.27 -12.90
N VAL A 86 -13.00 -8.97 -11.89
CA VAL A 86 -12.45 -8.97 -10.53
C VAL A 86 -11.81 -10.32 -10.23
N THR A 87 -10.60 -10.31 -9.68
CA THR A 87 -9.92 -11.51 -9.19
C THR A 87 -9.44 -11.29 -7.77
N THR A 88 -9.87 -12.13 -6.84
CA THR A 88 -9.35 -12.14 -5.47
C THR A 88 -8.01 -12.87 -5.46
N ILE A 89 -6.93 -12.14 -5.17
CA ILE A 89 -5.57 -12.69 -5.06
C ILE A 89 -5.31 -13.16 -3.63
N PHE A 90 -5.75 -12.38 -2.64
CA PHE A 90 -5.75 -12.74 -1.23
C PHE A 90 -7.17 -12.59 -0.67
N PRO A 91 -7.70 -13.58 0.07
CA PRO A 91 -9.06 -13.56 0.59
C PRO A 91 -9.38 -12.27 1.35
N LEU A 92 -10.61 -11.79 1.20
CA LEU A 92 -11.11 -10.65 1.96
C LEU A 92 -11.41 -11.10 3.39
N SER A 93 -11.09 -10.25 4.36
CA SER A 93 -11.53 -10.45 5.74
C SER A 93 -13.01 -10.16 5.88
N THR A 94 -13.64 -10.66 6.94
CA THR A 94 -15.06 -10.41 7.24
C THR A 94 -15.36 -8.91 7.29
N GLU A 95 -14.45 -8.10 7.82
CA GLU A 95 -14.60 -6.65 7.91
C GLU A 95 -14.69 -5.99 6.52
N VAL A 96 -13.89 -6.45 5.55
CA VAL A 96 -13.92 -5.93 4.18
C VAL A 96 -15.13 -6.47 3.41
N GLU A 97 -15.48 -7.74 3.62
CA GLU A 97 -16.70 -8.32 3.05
C GLU A 97 -17.96 -7.58 3.53
N ASP A 98 -17.98 -7.16 4.79
CA ASP A 98 -19.06 -6.37 5.38
C ASP A 98 -19.18 -4.98 4.73
N LEU A 99 -18.06 -4.33 4.42
CA LEU A 99 -18.06 -3.08 3.64
C LEU A 99 -18.63 -3.27 2.23
N PHE A 100 -18.51 -4.47 1.65
CA PHE A 100 -18.97 -4.76 0.30
C PHE A 100 -20.42 -5.25 0.24
N ARG A 101 -20.99 -5.64 1.39
CA ARG A 101 -22.29 -6.31 1.52
C ARG A 101 -23.45 -5.60 0.82
N ASP A 102 -23.44 -4.28 0.82
CA ASP A 102 -24.52 -3.45 0.24
C ASP A 102 -24.37 -3.18 -1.27
N TYR A 103 -23.26 -3.62 -1.89
CA TYR A 103 -22.98 -3.42 -3.31
C TYR A 103 -23.36 -4.66 -4.14
N ALA A 104 -23.72 -4.45 -5.41
CA ALA A 104 -24.15 -5.54 -6.28
C ALA A 104 -22.99 -6.43 -6.77
N SER A 105 -21.77 -5.90 -6.76
CA SER A 105 -20.54 -6.60 -7.11
C SER A 105 -19.35 -5.99 -6.36
N ILE A 106 -18.25 -6.73 -6.27
CA ILE A 106 -16.99 -6.24 -5.70
C ILE A 106 -16.46 -5.03 -6.49
N SER A 107 -16.61 -5.02 -7.82
CA SER A 107 -16.20 -3.88 -8.65
C SER A 107 -16.96 -2.59 -8.30
N GLU A 108 -18.28 -2.69 -8.11
CA GLU A 108 -19.12 -1.56 -7.68
C GLU A 108 -18.78 -1.12 -6.25
N ALA A 109 -18.47 -2.08 -5.37
CA ALA A 109 -18.01 -1.79 -4.01
C ALA A 109 -16.71 -1.01 -3.98
N ILE A 110 -15.70 -1.45 -4.73
CA ILE A 110 -14.39 -0.78 -4.81
C ILE A 110 -14.56 0.66 -5.28
N ILE A 111 -15.25 0.89 -6.40
CA ILE A 111 -15.46 2.24 -6.92
C ILE A 111 -16.25 3.10 -5.93
N GLY A 112 -17.34 2.55 -5.39
CA GLY A 112 -18.18 3.26 -4.43
C GLY A 112 -17.42 3.65 -3.16
N LEU A 113 -16.55 2.79 -2.64
CA LEU A 113 -15.72 3.11 -1.48
C LEU A 113 -14.66 4.17 -1.81
N LEU A 114 -14.00 4.07 -2.97
CA LEU A 114 -12.97 5.04 -3.39
C LEU A 114 -13.54 6.43 -3.62
N ASP A 115 -14.75 6.53 -4.16
CA ASP A 115 -15.42 7.81 -4.38
C ASP A 115 -15.79 8.53 -3.08
N ASN A 116 -15.95 7.79 -1.98
CA ASN A 116 -16.25 8.33 -0.65
C ASN A 116 -15.02 8.37 0.28
N SER A 117 -13.84 8.03 -0.23
CA SER A 117 -12.62 7.95 0.56
C SER A 117 -11.79 9.23 0.50
N GLU A 118 -11.06 9.47 1.58
CA GLU A 118 -10.02 10.49 1.63
C GLU A 118 -8.74 9.94 0.99
N VAL A 119 -8.10 10.74 0.12
CA VAL A 119 -6.80 10.43 -0.46
C VAL A 119 -5.73 10.81 0.57
N LEU A 120 -5.05 9.81 1.12
CA LEU A 120 -3.95 10.03 2.07
C LEU A 120 -2.62 10.23 1.36
N TYR A 121 -2.45 9.58 0.21
CA TYR A 121 -1.22 9.63 -0.57
C TYR A 121 -1.49 9.39 -2.05
N GLU A 122 -0.74 10.08 -2.91
CA GLU A 122 -0.76 9.92 -4.36
C GLU A 122 0.66 10.02 -4.91
N SER A 123 1.11 8.96 -5.61
CA SER A 123 2.40 8.99 -6.29
C SER A 123 2.33 9.78 -7.61
N ALA A 124 3.37 10.54 -7.94
CA ALA A 124 3.40 11.46 -9.09
C ALA A 124 3.51 10.81 -10.50
N TRP A 125 3.51 9.47 -10.64
CA TRP A 125 3.84 8.79 -11.90
C TRP A 125 2.70 7.94 -12.46
N ALA A 126 2.72 7.67 -13.77
CA ALA A 126 1.63 7.13 -14.60
C ALA A 126 1.08 5.72 -14.22
N ALA A 127 1.74 5.02 -13.30
CA ALA A 127 1.30 3.74 -12.72
C ALA A 127 0.87 3.90 -11.24
N SER A 128 0.17 5.00 -10.96
CA SER A 128 0.00 5.62 -9.65
C SER A 128 -0.42 4.65 -8.54
N VAL A 129 0.34 4.63 -7.44
CA VAL A 129 -0.11 4.12 -6.14
C VAL A 129 -0.87 5.26 -5.46
N MET A 130 -2.10 4.96 -5.01
CA MET A 130 -2.90 5.85 -4.19
C MET A 130 -3.32 5.11 -2.93
N VAL A 131 -3.24 5.80 -1.79
CA VAL A 131 -3.69 5.26 -0.51
C VAL A 131 -4.95 5.98 -0.10
N PHE A 132 -5.99 5.21 0.20
CA PHE A 132 -7.31 5.71 0.52
C PHE A 132 -7.73 5.29 1.91
N ARG A 133 -8.33 6.21 2.67
CA ARG A 133 -8.90 5.91 3.99
C ARG A 133 -10.38 5.55 3.87
N ILE A 134 -10.75 4.34 4.33
CA ILE A 134 -12.10 3.79 4.16
C ILE A 134 -12.85 3.60 5.51
N ASN A 135 -12.17 3.22 6.60
CA ASN A 135 -12.77 3.05 7.94
C ASN A 135 -11.70 3.08 9.07
N GLU A 136 -12.10 3.26 10.34
CA GLU A 136 -11.22 3.46 11.51
C GLU A 136 -11.00 2.22 12.40
N ASN A 137 -11.78 1.15 12.27
CA ASN A 137 -11.88 0.15 13.34
C ASN A 137 -11.24 -1.20 13.03
N ILE A 138 -9.90 -1.27 13.01
CA ILE A 138 -9.24 -2.59 12.95
C ILE A 138 -8.02 -2.69 13.89
N ASN A 139 -8.04 -3.72 14.74
CA ASN A 139 -7.02 -3.99 15.76
C ASN A 139 -5.62 -4.22 15.16
N MET A 140 -4.61 -3.75 15.89
CA MET A 140 -3.18 -3.87 15.54
C MET A 140 -2.61 -5.24 15.95
N PRO A 141 -1.71 -5.85 15.15
CA PRO A 141 -0.98 -7.06 15.50
C PRO A 141 0.19 -6.82 16.48
N ASP A 142 0.85 -7.89 16.94
CA ASP A 142 1.97 -7.86 17.91
C ASP A 142 3.16 -7.04 17.43
N PHE A 143 3.47 -7.07 16.12
CA PHE A 143 4.42 -6.17 15.47
C PHE A 143 3.67 -4.96 14.88
N PRO A 144 4.17 -3.72 15.04
CA PRO A 144 3.47 -2.52 14.59
C PRO A 144 3.58 -2.34 13.06
N ALA A 145 2.72 -3.03 12.32
CA ALA A 145 2.59 -2.93 10.86
C ALA A 145 1.10 -3.00 10.44
N PRO A 146 0.72 -2.41 9.29
CA PRO A 146 -0.63 -2.53 8.75
C PRO A 146 -1.01 -4.00 8.51
N ARG A 147 -2.09 -4.46 9.14
CA ARG A 147 -2.60 -5.82 8.90
C ARG A 147 -3.30 -5.88 7.54
N PRO A 148 -2.96 -6.82 6.65
CA PRO A 148 -3.70 -7.00 5.40
C PRO A 148 -5.06 -7.65 5.65
N HIS A 149 -6.08 -7.15 4.96
CA HIS A 149 -7.47 -7.61 5.00
C HIS A 149 -8.01 -8.07 3.65
N GLY A 150 -7.17 -8.07 2.61
CA GLY A 150 -7.60 -8.48 1.28
C GLY A 150 -6.73 -7.92 0.18
N LEU A 151 -6.58 -8.68 -0.91
CA LEU A 151 -5.95 -8.19 -2.14
C LEU A 151 -6.82 -8.59 -3.32
N VAL A 152 -7.33 -7.58 -4.02
CA VAL A 152 -8.24 -7.76 -5.16
C VAL A 152 -7.67 -7.06 -6.38
N ARG A 153 -7.76 -7.70 -7.53
CA ARG A 153 -7.43 -7.12 -8.82
C ARG A 153 -8.70 -6.79 -9.59
N LEU A 154 -8.86 -5.53 -9.99
CA LEU A 154 -9.91 -5.08 -10.90
C LEU A 154 -9.26 -4.57 -12.19
N GLY A 155 -9.37 -5.36 -13.26
CA GLY A 155 -8.65 -5.10 -14.52
C GLY A 155 -7.12 -5.09 -14.32
N ILE A 156 -6.50 -3.92 -14.51
CA ILE A 156 -5.05 -3.74 -14.33
C ILE A 156 -4.66 -3.23 -12.95
N TYR A 157 -5.63 -2.86 -12.11
CA TYR A 157 -5.40 -2.26 -10.81
C TYR A 157 -5.47 -3.31 -9.71
N CYS A 158 -4.52 -3.25 -8.76
CA CYS A 158 -4.53 -4.05 -7.55
C CYS A 158 -4.91 -3.17 -6.36
N PHE A 159 -5.83 -3.66 -5.53
CA PHE A 159 -6.33 -3.01 -4.34
C PHE A 159 -5.98 -3.85 -3.13
N LEU A 160 -5.03 -3.36 -2.34
CA LEU A 160 -4.66 -3.94 -1.05
C LEU A 160 -5.46 -3.22 0.04
N PHE A 161 -6.25 -3.97 0.80
CA PHE A 161 -6.97 -3.48 1.97
C PHE A 161 -6.13 -3.76 3.20
N THR A 162 -5.87 -2.74 4.03
CA THR A 162 -5.08 -2.88 5.26
C THR A 162 -5.72 -2.13 6.43
N SER A 163 -5.35 -2.50 7.66
CA SER A 163 -5.65 -1.68 8.83
C SER A 163 -5.09 -0.28 8.67
N HIS A 164 -5.87 0.71 9.07
CA HIS A 164 -5.41 2.09 9.14
C HIS A 164 -4.53 2.30 10.37
N ILE A 165 -3.38 2.94 10.19
CA ILE A 165 -2.51 3.35 11.30
C ILE A 165 -2.80 4.82 11.63
N PRO A 166 -3.36 5.13 12.81
CA PRO A 166 -3.60 6.52 13.19
C PRO A 166 -2.28 7.23 13.49
N GLY A 167 -2.17 8.48 13.02
CA GLY A 167 -1.00 9.33 13.24
C GLY A 167 -0.59 10.05 11.96
N MET A 168 0.63 10.57 11.96
CA MET A 168 1.29 11.13 10.79
C MET A 168 2.58 10.35 10.50
N ASN A 169 3.09 10.46 9.28
CA ASN A 169 4.40 9.89 9.00
C ASN A 169 5.49 10.73 9.69
N LEU A 170 6.66 10.13 9.88
CA LEU A 170 7.79 10.76 10.55
C LEU A 170 8.39 11.88 9.69
N GLU A 171 8.26 11.84 8.36
CA GLU A 171 8.75 12.90 7.46
C GLU A 171 8.11 14.25 7.78
N ASP A 172 6.80 14.25 8.00
CA ASP A 172 6.03 15.44 8.38
C ASP A 172 6.32 15.89 9.81
N ALA A 173 6.49 14.95 10.74
CA ALA A 173 6.79 15.26 12.13
C ALA A 173 8.25 15.73 12.34
N TRP A 174 9.21 15.24 11.53
CA TRP A 174 10.65 15.40 11.74
C TRP A 174 11.12 16.83 12.02
N PRO A 175 10.60 17.88 11.35
CA PRO A 175 10.99 19.26 11.60
C PRO A 175 10.61 19.77 13.01
N GLU A 176 9.62 19.16 13.67
CA GLU A 176 9.17 19.54 15.01
C GLU A 176 10.00 18.92 16.13
N LEU A 177 10.78 17.87 15.83
CA LEU A 177 11.53 17.13 16.83
C LEU A 177 12.85 17.84 17.18
N ASP A 178 13.15 17.92 18.46
CA ASP A 178 14.48 18.30 18.93
C ASP A 178 15.50 17.13 18.79
N CYS A 179 16.78 17.42 19.03
CA CYS A 179 17.85 16.42 18.92
C CYS A 179 17.66 15.20 19.82
N SER A 180 17.10 15.37 21.02
CA SER A 180 16.85 14.28 21.96
C SER A 180 15.69 13.41 21.49
N GLN A 181 14.62 14.02 20.98
CA GLN A 181 13.46 13.33 20.42
C GLN A 181 13.82 12.55 19.16
N LYS A 182 14.63 13.12 18.26
CA LYS A 182 15.16 12.40 17.09
C LYS A 182 15.99 11.19 17.48
N GLN A 183 16.83 11.33 18.51
CA GLN A 183 17.61 10.22 19.05
C GLN A 183 16.73 9.15 19.69
N ASP A 184 15.70 9.54 20.44
CA ASP A 184 14.74 8.61 21.04
C ASP A 184 13.97 7.82 19.98
N ILE A 185 13.48 8.49 18.93
CA ILE A 185 12.84 7.82 17.78
C ILE A 185 13.80 6.83 17.11
N SER A 186 15.07 7.20 16.92
CA SER A 186 16.10 6.28 16.40
C SER A 186 16.22 5.02 17.25
N CYS A 187 16.24 5.17 18.58
CA CYS A 187 16.28 4.04 19.53
C CYS A 187 15.01 3.17 19.45
N GLN A 188 13.82 3.77 19.34
CA GLN A 188 12.56 3.03 19.19
C GLN A 188 12.57 2.18 17.91
N ILE A 189 13.04 2.74 16.79
CA ILE A 189 13.14 2.02 15.52
C ILE A 189 14.15 0.87 15.63
N ASP A 190 15.28 1.06 16.32
CA ASP A 190 16.26 0.00 16.54
C ASP A 190 15.67 -1.21 17.29
N VAL A 191 14.78 -0.98 18.27
CA VAL A 191 14.06 -2.04 18.98
C VAL A 191 13.18 -2.83 18.00
N LEU A 192 12.41 -2.13 17.15
CA LEU A 192 11.56 -2.77 16.15
C LEU A 192 12.38 -3.56 15.11
N LEU A 193 13.50 -3.01 14.66
CA LEU A 193 14.41 -3.69 13.73
C LEU A 193 15.07 -4.92 14.36
N ALA A 194 15.40 -4.86 15.66
CA ALA A 194 15.93 -6.02 16.37
C ALA A 194 14.90 -7.16 16.46
N GLU A 195 13.64 -6.83 16.75
CA GLU A 195 12.53 -7.80 16.72
C GLU A 195 12.34 -8.37 15.32
N LEU A 196 12.29 -7.51 14.29
CA LEU A 196 12.13 -7.92 12.90
C LEU A 196 13.23 -8.91 12.46
N ARG A 197 14.47 -8.62 12.83
CA ARG A 197 15.65 -9.42 12.50
C ARG A 197 15.80 -10.70 13.32
N SER A 198 14.97 -10.86 14.36
CA SER A 198 14.92 -12.08 15.17
C SER A 198 14.09 -13.19 14.52
N PHE A 199 13.32 -12.87 13.46
CA PHE A 199 12.54 -13.86 12.74
C PHE A 199 13.43 -14.98 12.20
N PRO A 200 13.02 -16.25 12.40
CA PRO A 200 13.80 -17.38 11.92
C PRO A 200 13.87 -17.34 10.41
N VAL A 201 15.08 -17.51 9.87
CA VAL A 201 15.26 -17.70 8.43
C VAL A 201 14.75 -19.10 8.07
N PRO A 202 13.75 -19.25 7.18
CA PRO A 202 13.23 -20.55 6.80
C PRO A 202 14.33 -21.48 6.27
N GLU A 203 14.20 -22.77 6.56
CA GLU A 203 15.07 -23.80 5.98
C GLU A 203 14.89 -23.77 4.45
N HIS A 204 15.95 -23.42 3.71
CA HIS A 204 15.93 -23.15 2.26
C HIS A 204 15.40 -21.78 1.80
N ALA A 205 15.28 -20.80 2.69
CA ALA A 205 15.00 -19.43 2.27
C ALA A 205 16.02 -18.95 1.23
N CYS A 206 15.52 -18.36 0.15
CA CYS A 206 16.34 -17.63 -0.79
C CYS A 206 16.37 -16.15 -0.38
N LEU A 207 17.48 -15.48 -0.67
CA LEU A 207 17.57 -14.04 -0.53
C LEU A 207 16.64 -13.38 -1.54
N GLY A 208 15.91 -12.36 -1.10
CA GLY A 208 14.83 -11.74 -1.87
C GLY A 208 13.50 -11.82 -1.13
N ASP A 209 12.41 -11.83 -1.90
CA ASP A 209 11.05 -11.83 -1.36
C ASP A 209 10.75 -13.08 -0.50
N VAL A 210 9.77 -12.94 0.39
CA VAL A 210 9.36 -13.99 1.34
C VAL A 210 8.76 -15.23 0.68
N ALA A 211 8.35 -15.15 -0.58
CA ALA A 211 7.82 -16.29 -1.33
C ALA A 211 8.92 -17.15 -1.96
N GLY A 212 10.19 -16.87 -1.67
CA GLY A 212 11.34 -17.55 -2.28
C GLY A 212 11.52 -17.17 -3.75
N GLY A 213 10.95 -16.04 -4.17
CA GLY A 213 11.01 -15.52 -5.52
C GLY A 213 12.35 -14.86 -5.84
N ALA A 214 12.33 -14.02 -6.88
CA ALA A 214 13.55 -13.38 -7.37
C ALA A 214 13.98 -12.23 -6.47
N CYS A 215 15.29 -12.12 -6.22
CA CYS A 215 15.87 -10.97 -5.54
C CYS A 215 15.74 -9.73 -6.42
N ARG A 216 15.19 -8.64 -5.86
CA ARG A 216 14.97 -7.38 -6.58
C ARG A 216 15.81 -6.25 -5.98
N ASP A 217 16.50 -5.51 -6.84
CA ASP A 217 17.19 -4.27 -6.47
C ASP A 217 16.64 -3.11 -7.31
N LEU A 218 16.08 -2.10 -6.64
CA LEU A 218 15.34 -0.98 -7.25
C LEU A 218 16.10 0.36 -7.20
N ARG A 219 17.40 0.38 -6.87
CA ARG A 219 18.11 1.64 -6.57
C ARG A 219 18.31 2.60 -7.76
N ARG A 220 18.36 2.09 -9.00
CA ARG A 220 18.48 2.92 -10.24
C ARG A 220 17.65 2.36 -11.38
N ALA A 221 17.98 1.14 -11.78
CA ALA A 221 17.21 0.32 -12.71
C ALA A 221 16.83 -0.97 -11.99
N GLN A 222 15.61 -1.45 -12.22
CA GLN A 222 15.14 -2.68 -11.60
C GLN A 222 16.01 -3.86 -12.06
N ARG A 223 16.75 -4.45 -11.12
CA ARG A 223 17.47 -5.71 -11.30
C ARG A 223 16.64 -6.81 -10.67
N VAL A 224 16.46 -7.90 -11.40
CA VAL A 224 15.76 -9.08 -10.91
C VAL A 224 16.68 -10.27 -11.11
N SER A 225 16.87 -11.07 -10.06
CA SER A 225 17.69 -12.28 -10.18
C SER A 225 17.02 -13.27 -11.14
N ILE A 226 17.81 -13.89 -12.02
CA ILE A 226 17.32 -14.88 -12.99
C ILE A 226 17.06 -16.23 -12.31
N LYS A 227 17.81 -16.51 -11.24
CA LYS A 227 17.73 -17.71 -10.43
C LYS A 227 17.56 -17.34 -8.94
N PRO A 228 17.04 -18.24 -8.10
CA PRO A 228 17.02 -18.03 -6.66
C PRO A 228 18.44 -17.85 -6.12
N ILE A 229 18.63 -16.89 -5.22
CA ILE A 229 19.90 -16.58 -4.56
C ILE A 229 19.90 -17.25 -3.20
N LYS A 230 20.88 -18.09 -2.89
CA LYS A 230 20.88 -18.93 -1.68
C LYS A 230 21.96 -18.57 -0.67
N SER A 231 22.88 -17.67 -1.03
CA SER A 231 23.97 -17.25 -0.15
C SER A 231 24.30 -15.78 -0.34
N VAL A 232 24.98 -15.21 0.66
CA VAL A 232 25.49 -13.82 0.58
C VAL A 232 26.48 -13.68 -0.59
N VAL A 233 27.29 -14.70 -0.88
CA VAL A 233 28.23 -14.68 -2.02
C VAL A 233 27.48 -14.57 -3.35
N GLU A 234 26.41 -15.34 -3.54
CA GLU A 234 25.57 -15.25 -4.73
C GLU A 234 24.81 -13.91 -4.81
N PHE A 235 24.48 -13.32 -3.67
CA PHE A 235 23.89 -11.99 -3.61
C PHE A 235 24.88 -10.91 -4.04
N GLU A 236 26.12 -10.96 -3.56
CA GLU A 236 27.19 -10.07 -4.02
C GLU A 236 27.44 -10.24 -5.53
N ASP A 237 27.50 -11.48 -6.04
CA ASP A 237 27.59 -11.74 -7.48
C ASP A 237 26.48 -11.01 -8.25
N PHE A 238 25.25 -11.07 -7.74
CA PHE A 238 24.10 -10.40 -8.32
C PHE A 238 24.25 -8.87 -8.31
N ILE A 239 24.70 -8.26 -7.21
CA ILE A 239 24.93 -6.81 -7.10
C ILE A 239 26.05 -6.35 -8.04
N PHE A 240 27.15 -7.11 -8.14
CA PHE A 240 28.31 -6.78 -8.97
C PHE A 240 28.13 -7.11 -10.47
N LYS A 241 27.05 -7.81 -10.87
CA LYS A 241 26.83 -8.17 -12.29
C LYS A 241 26.37 -7.01 -13.17
N GLY A 242 25.83 -5.93 -12.61
CA GLY A 242 25.14 -4.91 -13.39
C GLY A 242 25.94 -3.66 -13.76
N SER A 243 27.26 -3.76 -13.94
CA SER A 243 28.03 -2.66 -14.54
C SER A 243 28.40 -3.00 -15.98
N GLN A 244 28.16 -2.05 -16.90
CA GLN A 244 28.61 -2.15 -18.29
C GLN A 244 30.10 -1.79 -18.46
N HIS A 245 30.71 -1.17 -17.45
CA HIS A 245 32.03 -0.53 -17.55
C HIS A 245 33.08 -1.10 -16.59
N ALA A 246 32.65 -1.80 -15.53
CA ALA A 246 33.57 -2.37 -14.55
C ALA A 246 34.32 -3.60 -15.08
N THR A 247 35.64 -3.59 -14.97
CA THR A 247 36.48 -4.73 -15.35
C THR A 247 36.50 -5.80 -14.24
N PRO A 248 36.80 -7.07 -14.56
CA PRO A 248 36.97 -8.11 -13.55
C PRO A 248 38.02 -7.77 -12.47
N ILE A 249 39.06 -7.01 -12.82
CA ILE A 249 40.08 -6.54 -11.87
C ILE A 249 39.47 -5.58 -10.86
N TYR A 250 38.68 -4.60 -11.32
CA TYR A 250 38.02 -3.63 -10.44
C TYR A 250 36.99 -4.31 -9.54
N ILE A 251 36.18 -5.22 -10.09
CA ILE A 251 35.21 -6.02 -9.31
C ILE A 251 35.96 -6.85 -8.26
N GLY A 252 37.05 -7.52 -8.64
CA GLY A 252 37.87 -8.31 -7.74
C GLY A 252 38.46 -7.49 -6.59
N LEU A 253 38.93 -6.27 -6.87
CA LEU A 253 39.41 -5.34 -5.86
C LEU A 253 38.30 -4.97 -4.85
N LEU A 254 37.13 -4.54 -5.34
CA LEU A 254 36.01 -4.16 -4.47
C LEU A 254 35.52 -5.33 -3.62
N ARG A 255 35.42 -6.53 -4.21
CA ARG A 255 35.04 -7.74 -3.47
C ARG A 255 36.06 -8.14 -2.42
N GLY A 256 37.35 -7.95 -2.70
CA GLY A 256 38.42 -8.19 -1.73
C GLY A 256 38.36 -7.27 -0.51
N LEU A 257 37.64 -6.13 -0.60
CA LEU A 257 37.40 -5.25 0.54
C LEU A 257 36.19 -5.67 1.38
N MET A 258 35.25 -6.43 0.83
CA MET A 258 34.03 -6.83 1.53
C MET A 258 34.35 -7.78 2.70
N PRO A 259 33.79 -7.55 3.90
CA PRO A 259 33.95 -8.49 5.00
C PRO A 259 33.20 -9.79 4.70
N LEU A 260 33.76 -10.91 5.16
CA LEU A 260 33.05 -12.19 5.14
C LEU A 260 31.91 -12.16 6.16
N SER A 261 30.68 -11.88 5.71
CA SER A 261 29.47 -12.07 6.51
C SER A 261 28.50 -12.98 5.76
N ASN A 262 27.97 -13.97 6.48
CA ASN A 262 26.96 -14.88 5.96
C ASN A 262 25.60 -14.67 6.64
N LYS A 263 25.46 -13.64 7.46
CA LYS A 263 24.25 -13.44 8.26
C LYS A 263 23.14 -12.84 7.42
N ILE A 264 22.11 -13.64 7.22
CA ILE A 264 20.87 -13.28 6.54
C ILE A 264 19.83 -12.96 7.63
N VAL A 265 19.13 -11.85 7.45
CA VAL A 265 18.06 -11.41 8.36
C VAL A 265 16.86 -10.97 7.52
N PHE A 266 15.70 -10.94 8.14
CA PHE A 266 14.55 -10.28 7.54
C PHE A 266 14.74 -8.74 7.62
N THR A 267 14.56 -8.07 6.50
CA THR A 267 14.71 -6.60 6.38
C THR A 267 13.43 -6.00 5.81
N HIS A 268 13.12 -4.78 6.21
CA HIS A 268 12.04 -3.99 5.61
C HIS A 268 12.40 -3.56 4.18
N GLY A 269 13.65 -3.16 3.96
CA GLY A 269 14.16 -2.80 2.63
C GLY A 269 13.94 -1.33 2.21
N ASP A 270 13.03 -0.59 2.87
CA ASP A 270 12.85 0.86 2.65
C ASP A 270 12.55 1.64 3.94
N ILE A 271 13.46 1.58 4.93
CA ILE A 271 13.34 2.38 6.16
C ILE A 271 13.70 3.84 5.87
N ARG A 272 12.69 4.70 5.84
CA ARG A 272 12.78 6.15 5.66
C ARG A 272 11.66 6.86 6.43
N PRO A 273 11.78 8.18 6.71
CA PRO A 273 10.78 8.90 7.50
C PRO A 273 9.34 8.79 6.97
N ALA A 274 9.17 8.82 5.64
CA ALA A 274 7.84 8.67 5.02
C ALA A 274 7.16 7.31 5.31
N ASN A 275 7.93 6.28 5.62
CA ASN A 275 7.45 4.91 5.86
C ASN A 275 7.34 4.56 7.35
N LEU A 276 7.52 5.54 8.23
CA LEU A 276 7.45 5.39 9.68
C LEU A 276 6.28 6.22 10.21
N MET A 277 5.34 5.58 10.88
CA MET A 277 4.20 6.27 11.50
C MET A 277 4.55 6.65 12.93
N VAL A 278 4.19 7.86 13.32
CA VAL A 278 4.36 8.37 14.68
C VAL A 278 3.09 8.99 15.23
N ARG A 279 3.00 8.98 16.56
CA ARG A 279 1.97 9.69 17.33
C ARG A 279 2.62 10.40 18.50
N ARG A 280 2.02 11.53 18.90
CA ARG A 280 2.41 12.28 20.09
C ARG A 280 1.45 11.97 21.23
N ASP A 281 1.94 11.22 22.22
CA ASP A 281 1.19 10.83 23.42
C ASP A 281 1.81 11.56 24.63
N ASP A 282 1.03 12.38 25.34
CA ASP A 282 1.47 13.15 26.52
C ASP A 282 2.77 13.95 26.31
N GLY A 283 2.91 14.53 25.12
CA GLY A 283 4.10 15.31 24.73
C GLY A 283 5.29 14.47 24.27
N THR A 284 5.21 13.15 24.30
CA THR A 284 6.25 12.21 23.86
C THR A 284 5.91 11.63 22.50
N TRP A 285 6.88 11.64 21.57
CA TRP A 285 6.72 11.01 20.27
C TRP A 285 6.96 9.51 20.35
N ARG A 286 6.06 8.71 19.78
CA ARG A 286 6.16 7.26 19.71
C ARG A 286 6.02 6.77 18.28
N VAL A 287 6.87 5.83 17.89
CA VAL A 287 6.73 5.08 16.64
C VAL A 287 5.57 4.10 16.81
N THR A 288 4.57 4.21 15.93
CA THR A 288 3.32 3.43 16.01
C THR A 288 3.20 2.38 14.93
N ALA A 289 3.89 2.55 13.79
CA ALA A 289 4.00 1.51 12.77
C ALA A 289 5.16 1.73 11.78
N ILE A 290 5.56 0.64 11.14
CA ILE A 290 6.33 0.65 9.89
C ILE A 290 5.39 0.25 8.75
N ILE A 291 5.37 1.05 7.68
CA ILE A 291 4.52 0.86 6.50
C ILE A 291 5.38 0.66 5.25
N ASP A 292 4.74 0.29 4.14
CA ASP A 292 5.37 0.11 2.83
C ASP A 292 6.38 -1.05 2.73
N TRP A 293 5.86 -2.27 2.90
CA TRP A 293 6.63 -3.51 2.96
C TRP A 293 6.98 -4.11 1.59
N GLU A 294 6.80 -3.37 0.49
CA GLU A 294 6.90 -3.90 -0.88
C GLU A 294 8.30 -4.45 -1.23
N THR A 295 9.33 -3.95 -0.55
CA THR A 295 10.74 -4.36 -0.74
C THR A 295 11.28 -5.28 0.35
N SER A 296 10.41 -5.71 1.27
CA SER A 296 10.80 -6.55 2.39
C SER A 296 11.18 -7.97 1.95
N GLY A 297 12.04 -8.61 2.75
CA GLY A 297 12.58 -9.91 2.39
C GLY A 297 13.77 -10.32 3.23
N PHE A 298 14.37 -11.46 2.87
CA PHE A 298 15.59 -11.95 3.52
C PHE A 298 16.81 -11.45 2.76
N TYR A 299 17.69 -10.71 3.45
CA TYR A 299 18.87 -10.10 2.86
C TYR A 299 20.06 -10.15 3.83
N PRO A 300 21.31 -9.93 3.35
CA PRO A 300 22.44 -9.75 4.23
C PRO A 300 22.21 -8.58 5.19
N GLU A 301 22.62 -8.70 6.45
CA GLU A 301 22.29 -7.70 7.50
C GLU A 301 22.79 -6.26 7.18
N TYR A 302 23.84 -6.14 6.39
CA TYR A 302 24.39 -4.85 5.94
C TYR A 302 23.53 -4.17 4.88
N TRP A 303 22.71 -4.94 4.15
CA TRP A 303 22.01 -4.45 2.95
C TRP A 303 21.02 -3.34 3.27
N GLU A 304 20.38 -3.41 4.43
CA GLU A 304 19.43 -2.39 4.87
C GLU A 304 20.12 -1.04 5.19
N ALA A 305 21.41 -1.04 5.53
CA ALA A 305 22.19 0.20 5.67
C ALA A 305 22.51 0.87 4.33
N VAL A 306 22.70 0.05 3.28
CA VAL A 306 22.80 0.55 1.90
C VAL A 306 21.46 1.16 1.48
N LYS A 307 20.37 0.43 1.72
CA LYS A 307 19.01 0.85 1.33
C LYS A 307 18.53 2.10 2.05
N SER A 308 18.78 2.23 3.37
CA SER A 308 18.38 3.40 4.17
C SER A 308 19.04 4.72 3.75
N THR A 309 20.10 4.63 2.93
CA THR A 309 20.82 5.79 2.38
C THR A 309 20.70 5.92 0.87
N ASN A 310 19.76 5.20 0.24
CA ASN A 310 19.62 5.21 -1.21
C ASN A 310 19.27 6.61 -1.76
N SER A 311 18.49 7.39 -1.00
CA SER A 311 18.14 8.77 -1.34
C SER A 311 19.17 9.81 -0.88
N LEU A 312 20.26 9.40 -0.21
CA LEU A 312 21.28 10.32 0.29
C LEU A 312 22.15 10.85 -0.85
N THR A 313 21.99 12.14 -1.14
CA THR A 313 22.77 12.88 -2.14
C THR A 313 23.63 13.95 -1.48
N SER A 314 24.58 14.52 -2.22
CA SER A 314 25.42 15.63 -1.72
C SER A 314 24.63 16.93 -1.49
N SER A 315 23.41 17.02 -2.00
CA SER A 315 22.49 18.16 -1.83
C SER A 315 21.40 17.89 -0.79
N GLU A 316 21.53 16.83 -0.01
CA GLU A 316 20.57 16.51 1.05
C GLU A 316 20.60 17.57 2.16
N HIS A 317 19.42 17.97 2.61
CA HIS A 317 19.22 18.98 3.65
C HIS A 317 18.59 18.40 4.92
N SER A 318 17.96 17.23 4.84
CA SER A 318 17.42 16.52 6.01
C SER A 318 18.55 15.98 6.88
N ASP A 319 18.47 16.25 8.19
CA ASP A 319 19.39 15.70 9.17
C ASP A 319 19.03 14.25 9.59
N TRP A 320 17.97 13.66 9.03
CA TRP A 320 17.56 12.26 9.25
C TRP A 320 18.75 11.28 9.21
N TYR A 321 19.64 11.44 8.24
CA TYR A 321 20.77 10.54 8.04
C TYR A 321 21.78 10.54 9.21
N LYS A 322 21.74 11.54 10.09
CA LYS A 322 22.52 11.56 11.33
C LYS A 322 21.93 10.67 12.43
N TYR A 323 20.65 10.34 12.32
CA TYR A 323 19.85 9.60 13.30
C TYR A 323 19.42 8.22 12.78
N ILE A 324 20.07 7.70 11.74
CA ILE A 324 19.82 6.33 11.27
C ILE A 324 20.04 5.35 12.44
N PRO A 325 19.08 4.45 12.71
CA PRO A 325 19.19 3.46 13.79
C PRO A 325 20.49 2.66 13.70
N GLN A 326 21.13 2.37 14.84
CA GLN A 326 22.45 1.74 14.91
C GLN A 326 22.48 0.36 14.25
N SER A 327 21.38 -0.38 14.31
CA SER A 327 21.25 -1.69 13.67
C SER A 327 21.39 -1.65 12.15
N ILE A 328 21.08 -0.52 11.52
CA ILE A 328 21.14 -0.28 10.07
C ILE A 328 22.05 0.90 9.71
N SER A 329 22.92 1.32 10.62
CA SER A 329 23.78 2.47 10.41
C SER A 329 24.90 2.16 9.41
N PRO A 330 25.18 3.06 8.45
CA PRO A 330 26.41 3.00 7.67
C PRO A 330 27.68 2.90 8.51
N ASN A 331 27.72 3.45 9.72
CA ASN A 331 28.89 3.35 10.59
C ASN A 331 29.15 1.90 11.06
N ARG A 332 28.08 1.12 11.27
CA ARG A 332 28.17 -0.30 11.62
C ARG A 332 28.64 -1.15 10.43
N TYR A 333 28.26 -0.76 9.22
CA TYR A 333 28.58 -1.46 7.98
C TYR A 333 29.42 -0.60 7.03
N ALA A 334 30.42 0.10 7.57
CA ALA A 334 31.13 1.16 6.85
C ALA A 334 31.78 0.66 5.56
N VAL A 335 32.40 -0.53 5.60
CA VAL A 335 33.07 -1.10 4.43
C VAL A 335 32.07 -1.53 3.35
N PRO A 336 31.05 -2.39 3.63
CA PRO A 336 30.01 -2.69 2.65
C PRO A 336 29.33 -1.44 2.07
N TRP A 337 29.03 -0.46 2.92
CA TRP A 337 28.40 0.79 2.51
C TRP A 337 29.29 1.62 1.58
N LEU A 338 30.58 1.82 1.92
CA LEU A 338 31.51 2.57 1.07
C LEU A 338 31.78 1.87 -0.27
N VAL A 339 31.97 0.55 -0.24
CA VAL A 339 32.13 -0.26 -1.45
C VAL A 339 30.91 -0.11 -2.36
N ASP A 340 29.72 -0.20 -1.78
CA ASP A 340 28.48 -0.01 -2.53
C ASP A 340 28.37 1.42 -3.11
N ARG A 341 28.72 2.46 -2.37
CA ARG A 341 28.70 3.85 -2.88
C ARG A 341 29.69 4.09 -4.02
N LEU A 342 30.83 3.39 -4.02
CA LEU A 342 31.77 3.40 -5.14
C LEU A 342 31.22 2.62 -6.33
N TRP A 343 30.63 1.45 -6.07
CA TRP A 343 30.06 0.58 -7.10
C TRP A 343 28.84 1.20 -7.79
N ASP A 344 27.90 1.77 -7.03
CA ASP A 344 26.64 2.33 -7.53
C ASP A 344 26.87 3.40 -8.62
N ARG A 345 27.90 4.23 -8.46
CA ARG A 345 28.31 5.24 -9.47
C ARG A 345 28.74 4.62 -10.81
N SER A 346 29.24 3.39 -10.78
CA SER A 346 29.68 2.66 -11.98
C SER A 346 28.55 1.88 -12.67
N THR A 347 27.35 1.89 -12.09
CA THR A 347 26.17 1.27 -12.67
C THR A 347 25.46 2.28 -13.58
N THR A 348 25.44 2.02 -14.89
CA THR A 348 24.67 2.82 -15.85
C THR A 348 23.25 2.28 -15.94
N ASN A 349 22.28 3.19 -16.13
CA ASN A 349 20.95 2.81 -16.59
C ASN A 349 21.11 2.15 -17.97
N GLY A 350 20.61 0.92 -18.12
CA GLY A 350 20.50 0.27 -19.42
C GLY A 350 19.52 0.99 -20.32
#